data_AF-A0A3T1D5I2-F1
#
_entry.id   AF-A0A3T1D5I2-F1
#
_cell.length_a   1.000
_cell.length_b   1.000
_cell.length_c   1.000
_cell.angle_alpha   90.00
_cell.angle_beta   90.00
_cell.angle_gamma   90.00
#
_symmetry.space_group_name_H-M   'P 1'
#
loop_
_entity.id
_entity.type
_entity.pdbx_description
1 polymer ?
#
loop_
_entity_poly.entity_id
_entity_poly.type
_entity_poly.pdbx_seq_one_letter_code
_entity_poly.pdbx_strand_id
1 'polypeptide(L)'
;MNDSEKWDRILKQALASAVEPEEELNQSIINRFKERTRMKRGHRKRISVGLLVVVFTIVMSITAYAATQLFSSKEIAEHLGDRSLAEAFESKDAIEINQTIASGDYNITLHGIVSGSGLSEFSSSAQDVYPDRTYAVVSISRQDSSPMPDTSSPEYGKESFLISPLIKGQKPWQVNIMSMNGGYQEIVRDGIMYRLIECDGVEMFADRGVYMAVSSDAFYNNQSFVYDEDTGVISPKVDAKGISVVFDLPLDKSKADPAKADAYLQELLKEPSVDTANEGGALEAEEAELANKFAQLKKRIPDGKVIPESVKEVTYDDKGLINYEYNDRIVKISPDMLFAEGQTGLSDAVNISGGEGNYMALQFYRDEHDVITGKVIDLN
;
A
#
# COMPACT_ATOMS: atom_id res chain seq x y z
N MET A 1 -8.29 -55.47 10.46
CA MET A 1 -7.69 -54.32 11.17
C MET A 1 -7.07 -53.45 10.10
N ASN A 2 -7.65 -52.27 9.90
CA ASN A 2 -7.28 -51.32 8.84
C ASN A 2 -6.07 -50.49 9.34
N ASP A 3 -5.18 -50.07 8.43
CA ASP A 3 -3.96 -49.31 8.76
C ASP A 3 -4.23 -48.07 9.62
N SER A 4 -5.38 -47.42 9.46
CA SER A 4 -5.85 -46.31 10.29
C SER A 4 -6.00 -46.69 11.77
N GLU A 5 -6.54 -47.87 12.07
CA GLU A 5 -6.69 -48.36 13.46
C GLU A 5 -5.32 -48.71 14.08
N LYS A 6 -4.36 -49.10 13.24
CA LYS A 6 -2.98 -49.38 13.66
C LYS A 6 -2.24 -48.08 14.00
N TRP A 7 -2.42 -47.03 13.20
CA TRP A 7 -1.83 -45.71 13.45
C TRP A 7 -2.45 -45.01 14.66
N ASP A 8 -3.77 -45.05 14.83
CA ASP A 8 -4.46 -44.45 15.97
C ASP A 8 -4.04 -45.10 17.31
N ARG A 9 -3.81 -46.42 17.29
CA ARG A 9 -3.29 -47.13 18.45
C ARG A 9 -1.86 -46.74 18.80
N ILE A 10 -0.97 -46.59 17.80
CA ILE A 10 0.42 -46.17 18.01
C ILE A 10 0.47 -44.73 18.54
N LEU A 11 -0.39 -43.85 18.03
CA LEU A 11 -0.51 -42.46 18.47
C LEU A 11 -0.99 -42.37 19.93
N LYS A 12 -2.02 -43.14 20.30
CA LYS A 12 -2.52 -43.21 21.68
C LYS A 12 -1.49 -43.79 22.66
N GLN A 13 -0.66 -44.73 22.21
CA GLN A 13 0.43 -45.28 23.02
C GLN A 13 1.61 -44.31 23.19
N ALA A 14 1.89 -43.49 22.18
CA ALA A 14 2.95 -42.48 22.22
C ALA A 14 2.56 -41.24 23.07
N LEU A 15 1.26 -40.94 23.18
CA LEU A 15 0.73 -39.79 23.94
C LEU A 15 0.34 -40.12 25.38
N ALA A 16 0.28 -41.40 25.75
CA ALA A 16 0.04 -41.81 27.12
C ALA A 16 1.33 -41.71 27.95
N SER A 17 1.67 -40.50 28.40
CA SER A 17 2.69 -40.33 29.45
C SER A 17 2.15 -40.92 30.76
N ALA A 18 2.82 -41.94 31.28
CA ALA A 18 2.51 -42.60 32.55
C ALA A 18 3.23 -41.93 33.75
N VAL A 19 3.35 -40.60 33.74
CA VAL A 19 3.95 -39.84 34.83
C VAL A 19 2.88 -38.99 35.48
N GLU A 20 2.38 -39.49 36.61
CA GLU A 20 1.52 -38.73 37.52
C GLU A 20 2.38 -37.58 38.10
N PRO A 21 1.91 -36.32 38.06
CA PRO A 21 2.68 -35.20 38.57
C PRO A 21 2.91 -35.34 40.08
N GLU A 22 4.14 -35.07 40.54
CA GLU A 22 4.54 -35.22 41.94
C GLU A 22 3.60 -34.50 42.90
N GLU A 23 3.23 -35.19 43.98
CA GLU A 23 2.24 -34.73 44.97
C GLU A 23 2.62 -33.39 45.63
N GLU A 24 3.92 -33.09 45.69
CA GLU A 24 4.46 -31.80 46.13
C GLU A 24 4.07 -30.65 45.21
N LEU A 25 4.02 -30.87 43.89
CA LEU A 25 3.60 -29.85 42.92
C LEU A 25 2.11 -29.53 43.13
N ASN A 26 1.26 -30.55 43.33
CA ASN A 26 -0.15 -30.36 43.64
C ASN A 26 -0.39 -29.65 44.99
N GLN A 27 0.36 -30.02 46.03
CA GLN A 27 0.29 -29.32 47.33
C GLN A 27 0.74 -27.86 47.22
N SER A 28 1.80 -27.58 46.44
CA SER A 28 2.27 -26.22 46.22
C SER A 28 1.25 -25.35 45.47
N ILE A 29 0.53 -25.94 44.51
CA ILE A 29 -0.55 -25.27 43.76
C ILE A 29 -1.75 -25.01 44.67
N ILE A 30 -2.17 -25.99 45.48
CA ILE A 30 -3.28 -25.85 46.44
C ILE A 30 -2.98 -24.79 47.50
N ASN A 31 -1.75 -24.76 48.02
CA ASN A 31 -1.34 -23.76 49.02
C ASN A 31 -1.25 -22.36 48.41
N ARG A 32 -0.73 -22.23 47.19
CA ARG A 32 -0.68 -20.95 46.45
C ARG A 32 -2.08 -20.44 46.09
N PHE A 33 -3.05 -21.35 45.90
CA PHE A 33 -4.47 -21.02 45.73
C PHE A 33 -5.13 -20.55 47.04
N LYS A 34 -4.85 -21.21 48.16
CA LYS A 34 -5.39 -20.85 49.50
C LYS A 34 -4.84 -19.50 50.00
N GLU A 35 -3.57 -19.19 49.75
CA GLU A 35 -2.97 -17.88 50.06
C GLU A 35 -3.59 -16.74 49.26
N ARG A 36 -3.84 -16.94 47.95
CA ARG A 36 -4.53 -15.93 47.11
C ARG A 36 -5.99 -15.72 47.50
N THR A 37 -6.65 -16.71 48.09
CA THR A 37 -8.07 -16.64 48.45
C THR A 37 -8.31 -15.88 49.77
N ARG A 38 -7.28 -15.65 50.60
CA ARG A 38 -7.45 -15.05 51.93
C ARG A 38 -7.41 -13.51 51.96
N MET A 39 -7.12 -12.84 50.85
CA MET A 39 -7.14 -11.37 50.75
C MET A 39 -8.10 -10.87 49.67
N LYS A 40 -9.39 -10.78 50.02
CA LYS A 40 -10.33 -9.67 49.74
C LYS A 40 -11.76 -10.12 50.02
N ARG A 41 -12.23 -9.90 51.26
CA ARG A 41 -13.65 -9.99 51.64
C ARG A 41 -14.17 -8.60 51.96
N GLY A 42 -15.02 -8.06 51.08
CA GLY A 42 -15.95 -6.95 51.32
C GLY A 42 -15.87 -5.86 50.24
N HIS A 43 -16.93 -5.44 49.54
CA HIS A 43 -18.32 -5.86 49.45
C HIS A 43 -18.87 -5.53 48.04
N ARG A 44 -19.63 -6.50 47.50
CA ARG A 44 -20.62 -6.55 46.41
C ARG A 44 -21.09 -5.24 45.71
N LYS A 45 -21.20 -5.31 44.37
CA LYS A 45 -22.42 -5.44 43.53
C LYS A 45 -21.96 -5.87 42.10
N ARG A 46 -22.23 -7.09 41.57
CA ARG A 46 -23.39 -7.59 40.79
C ARG A 46 -23.75 -6.63 39.61
N ILE A 47 -23.81 -6.96 38.31
CA ILE A 47 -23.76 -8.15 37.41
C ILE A 47 -23.41 -7.54 36.00
N SER A 48 -22.61 -8.10 35.10
CA SER A 48 -22.95 -9.13 34.10
C SER A 48 -21.75 -9.48 33.23
N VAL A 49 -21.73 -10.76 32.83
CA VAL A 49 -20.77 -11.44 31.97
C VAL A 49 -20.67 -10.75 30.60
N GLY A 50 -19.43 -10.50 30.15
CA GLY A 50 -19.13 -10.07 28.79
C GLY A 50 -17.70 -10.47 28.43
N LEU A 51 -17.60 -11.33 27.40
CA LEU A 51 -16.48 -11.59 26.51
C LEU A 51 -15.06 -11.23 27.01
N LEU A 52 -14.26 -12.26 27.29
CA LEU A 52 -12.81 -12.08 27.50
C LEU A 52 -12.15 -11.91 26.13
N VAL A 53 -12.21 -10.69 25.59
CA VAL A 53 -11.38 -10.27 24.46
C VAL A 53 -9.95 -10.24 24.99
N VAL A 54 -9.13 -11.19 24.55
CA VAL A 54 -7.68 -11.11 24.72
C VAL A 54 -7.20 -10.02 23.78
N VAL A 55 -7.18 -8.78 24.27
CA VAL A 55 -6.48 -7.68 23.61
C VAL A 55 -5.00 -7.97 23.79
N PHE A 56 -4.31 -8.38 22.71
CA PHE A 56 -2.87 -8.22 22.64
C PHE A 56 -2.60 -6.72 22.67
N THR A 57 -2.36 -6.15 23.84
CA THR A 57 -1.79 -4.81 23.95
C THR A 57 -0.33 -4.92 23.52
N ILE A 58 -0.10 -4.86 22.20
CA ILE A 58 1.17 -4.37 21.68
C ILE A 58 1.27 -2.95 22.24
N VAL A 59 2.26 -2.73 23.10
CA VAL A 59 2.59 -1.39 23.57
C VAL A 59 3.20 -0.65 22.38
N MET A 60 2.34 -0.17 21.48
CA MET A 60 2.74 0.88 20.55
C MET A 60 2.82 2.14 21.38
N SER A 61 4.05 2.58 21.61
CA SER A 61 4.35 3.86 22.23
C SER A 61 3.64 4.94 21.39
N ILE A 62 2.47 5.40 21.83
CA ILE A 62 1.83 6.59 21.27
C ILE A 62 2.70 7.76 21.73
N THR A 63 3.78 8.02 21.00
CA THR A 63 4.57 9.22 21.19
C THR A 63 3.68 10.38 20.81
N ALA A 64 3.45 11.30 21.76
CA ALA A 64 2.81 12.58 21.50
C ALA A 64 3.72 13.37 20.54
N TYR A 65 3.51 13.16 19.25
CA TYR A 65 4.17 13.88 18.18
C TYR A 65 3.68 15.33 18.22
N ALA A 66 4.59 16.29 18.11
CA ALA A 66 4.22 17.68 17.87
C ALA A 66 3.37 17.69 16.59
N ALA A 67 2.12 18.15 16.67
CA ALA A 67 1.20 18.13 15.54
C ALA A 67 1.75 19.00 14.40
N THR A 68 2.56 18.41 13.50
CA THR A 68 2.62 18.90 12.13
C THR A 68 1.20 18.73 11.60
N GLN A 69 0.60 19.80 11.12
CA GLN A 69 -0.70 19.72 10.48
C GLN A 69 -0.51 18.88 9.22
N LEU A 70 -0.79 17.58 9.32
CA LEU A 70 -0.74 16.67 8.18
C LEU A 70 -1.89 17.04 7.23
N PHE A 71 -1.64 16.92 5.94
CA PHE A 71 -2.70 17.02 4.95
C PHE A 71 -3.69 15.86 5.13
N SER A 72 -4.97 16.18 5.04
CA SER A 72 -6.06 15.21 4.98
C SER A 72 -6.04 14.42 3.67
N SER A 73 -6.75 13.28 3.63
CA SER A 73 -6.88 12.48 2.41
C SER A 73 -7.46 13.27 1.23
N LYS A 74 -8.38 14.20 1.52
CA LYS A 74 -8.95 15.13 0.53
C LYS A 74 -7.87 16.04 -0.05
N GLU A 75 -7.14 16.75 0.79
CA GLU A 75 -6.10 17.69 0.35
C GLU A 75 -5.03 16.97 -0.49
N ILE A 76 -4.68 15.73 -0.13
CA ILE A 76 -3.77 14.91 -0.95
C ILE A 76 -4.37 14.58 -2.32
N ALA A 77 -5.63 14.17 -2.39
CA ALA A 77 -6.29 13.93 -3.68
C ALA A 77 -6.38 15.22 -4.53
N GLU A 78 -6.67 16.37 -3.92
CA GLU A 78 -6.66 17.68 -4.60
C GLU A 78 -5.27 18.06 -5.12
N HIS A 79 -4.23 17.85 -4.32
CA HIS A 79 -2.84 18.09 -4.73
C HIS A 79 -2.38 17.19 -5.88
N LEU A 80 -2.95 15.99 -5.99
CA LEU A 80 -2.75 15.07 -7.10
C LEU A 80 -3.67 15.34 -8.30
N GLY A 81 -4.55 16.35 -8.20
CA GLY A 81 -5.41 16.79 -9.28
C GLY A 81 -6.68 15.96 -9.49
N ASP A 82 -7.07 15.11 -8.53
CA ASP A 82 -8.25 14.25 -8.61
C ASP A 82 -9.38 14.80 -7.72
N ARG A 83 -10.25 15.62 -8.31
CA ARG A 83 -11.30 16.31 -7.55
C ARG A 83 -12.42 15.35 -7.15
N SER A 84 -12.78 14.42 -8.03
CA SER A 84 -13.81 13.42 -7.69
C SER A 84 -13.35 12.54 -6.54
N LEU A 85 -12.08 12.15 -6.50
CA LEU A 85 -11.57 11.36 -5.39
C LEU A 85 -11.47 12.18 -4.09
N ALA A 86 -11.12 13.47 -4.19
CA ALA A 86 -11.16 14.36 -3.04
C ALA A 86 -12.57 14.47 -2.43
N GLU A 87 -13.61 14.64 -3.26
CA GLU A 87 -15.01 14.62 -2.83
C GLU A 87 -15.40 13.26 -2.23
N ALA A 88 -14.91 12.17 -2.80
CA ALA A 88 -15.14 10.82 -2.27
C ALA A 88 -14.57 10.66 -0.85
N PHE A 89 -13.40 11.23 -0.56
CA PHE A 89 -12.81 11.22 0.78
C PHE A 89 -13.57 12.06 1.82
N GLU A 90 -14.42 13.00 1.41
CA GLU A 90 -15.35 13.73 2.29
C GLU A 90 -16.73 13.08 2.39
N SER A 91 -16.98 12.04 1.59
CA SER A 91 -18.28 11.36 1.58
C SER A 91 -18.50 10.54 2.85
N LYS A 92 -19.76 10.20 3.11
CA LYS A 92 -20.15 9.28 4.20
C LYS A 92 -19.58 7.86 4.06
N ASP A 93 -19.12 7.51 2.85
CA ASP A 93 -18.59 6.19 2.54
C ASP A 93 -17.07 6.12 2.79
N ALA A 94 -16.43 7.27 3.05
CA ALA A 94 -15.05 7.33 3.50
C ALA A 94 -14.91 7.02 4.99
N ILE A 95 -13.80 6.40 5.34
CA ILE A 95 -13.42 6.04 6.70
C ILE A 95 -12.19 6.87 7.06
N GLU A 96 -12.37 7.79 8.00
CA GLU A 96 -11.27 8.55 8.61
C GLU A 96 -10.62 7.70 9.72
N ILE A 97 -9.29 7.59 9.68
CA ILE A 97 -8.52 6.72 10.58
C ILE A 97 -7.52 7.55 11.40
N ASN A 98 -6.67 8.35 10.74
CA ASN A 98 -5.63 9.19 11.35
C ASN A 98 -4.81 8.50 12.44
N GLN A 99 -4.38 7.26 12.20
CA GLN A 99 -3.58 6.49 13.15
C GLN A 99 -2.11 6.50 12.73
N THR A 100 -1.23 6.80 13.70
CA THR A 100 0.23 6.81 13.50
C THR A 100 0.89 5.63 14.22
N ILE A 101 1.79 4.93 13.52
CA ILE A 101 2.66 3.89 14.06
C ILE A 101 4.11 4.27 13.77
N ALA A 102 4.95 4.23 14.82
CA ALA A 102 6.40 4.39 14.69
C ALA A 102 7.04 3.02 14.35
N SER A 103 7.87 2.96 13.31
CA SER A 103 8.59 1.75 12.89
C SER A 103 9.90 2.10 12.20
N GLY A 104 11.00 1.47 12.63
CA GLY A 104 12.35 1.91 12.25
C GLY A 104 12.57 3.38 12.63
N ASP A 105 13.11 4.16 11.69
CA ASP A 105 13.37 5.59 11.85
C ASP A 105 12.20 6.48 11.38
N TYR A 106 11.00 5.91 11.20
CA TYR A 106 9.86 6.59 10.58
C TYR A 106 8.60 6.60 11.45
N ASN A 107 7.78 7.61 11.24
CA ASN A 107 6.39 7.67 11.63
C ASN A 107 5.52 7.42 10.38
N ILE A 108 4.65 6.43 10.46
CA ILE A 108 3.74 6.04 9.37
C ILE A 108 2.33 6.36 9.83
N THR A 109 1.59 7.20 9.09
CA THR A 109 0.21 7.56 9.41
C THR A 109 -0.74 7.07 8.33
N LEU A 110 -1.73 6.26 8.70
CA LEU A 110 -2.87 5.95 7.84
C LEU A 110 -3.97 6.99 8.08
N HIS A 111 -4.24 7.81 7.07
CA HIS A 111 -5.18 8.94 7.15
C HIS A 111 -6.62 8.49 6.99
N GLY A 112 -6.90 7.78 5.90
CA GLY A 112 -8.24 7.29 5.62
C GLY A 112 -8.31 6.47 4.35
N ILE A 113 -9.49 5.90 4.13
CA ILE A 113 -9.79 5.00 3.02
C ILE A 113 -11.18 5.33 2.47
N VAL A 114 -11.36 5.20 1.16
CA VAL A 114 -12.67 5.21 0.51
C VAL A 114 -12.73 4.08 -0.51
N SER A 115 -13.89 3.45 -0.66
CA SER A 115 -14.10 2.36 -1.61
C SER A 115 -15.42 2.49 -2.35
N GLY A 116 -15.44 2.03 -3.59
CA GLY A 116 -16.60 2.10 -4.47
C GLY A 116 -16.21 2.24 -5.95
N SER A 117 -17.22 2.36 -6.80
CA SER A 117 -17.05 2.52 -8.25
C SER A 117 -17.08 3.99 -8.67
N GLY A 118 -16.28 4.35 -9.68
CA GLY A 118 -16.33 5.69 -10.29
C GLY A 118 -15.93 6.81 -9.33
N LEU A 119 -15.02 6.53 -8.40
CA LEU A 119 -14.58 7.49 -7.39
C LEU A 119 -13.54 8.50 -7.90
N SER A 120 -12.78 8.13 -8.93
CA SER A 120 -11.66 8.92 -9.45
C SER A 120 -11.96 9.40 -10.87
N GLU A 121 -11.48 10.60 -11.22
CA GLU A 121 -11.48 11.09 -12.60
C GLU A 121 -10.46 10.34 -13.49
N PHE A 122 -9.53 9.62 -12.86
CA PHE A 122 -8.51 8.80 -13.51
C PHE A 122 -8.97 7.34 -13.52
N SER A 123 -9.37 6.86 -14.69
CA SER A 123 -9.71 5.45 -14.89
C SER A 123 -8.52 4.67 -15.46
N SER A 124 -8.31 3.47 -14.91
CA SER A 124 -7.43 2.46 -15.50
C SER A 124 -8.26 1.40 -16.21
N SER A 125 -7.68 0.70 -17.18
CA SER A 125 -8.36 -0.40 -17.89
C SER A 125 -8.77 -1.55 -16.95
N ALA A 126 -8.14 -1.66 -15.78
CA ALA A 126 -8.55 -2.63 -14.76
C ALA A 126 -9.98 -2.34 -14.24
N GLN A 127 -10.41 -1.07 -14.25
CA GLN A 127 -11.75 -0.67 -13.79
C GLN A 127 -12.88 -1.16 -14.71
N ASP A 128 -12.58 -1.54 -15.95
CA ASP A 128 -13.55 -2.16 -16.86
C ASP A 128 -13.95 -3.57 -16.39
N VAL A 129 -13.04 -4.26 -15.71
CA VAL A 129 -13.24 -5.62 -15.18
C VAL A 129 -13.63 -5.57 -13.70
N TYR A 130 -12.93 -4.73 -12.92
CA TYR A 130 -13.12 -4.53 -11.49
C TYR A 130 -13.54 -3.07 -11.21
N PRO A 131 -14.83 -2.74 -11.37
CA PRO A 131 -15.30 -1.36 -11.27
C PRO A 131 -15.19 -0.79 -9.86
N ASP A 132 -15.29 -1.64 -8.83
CA ASP A 132 -15.09 -1.23 -7.45
C ASP A 132 -13.60 -1.11 -7.15
N ARG A 133 -13.20 0.04 -6.63
CA ARG A 133 -11.81 0.37 -6.28
C ARG A 133 -11.72 0.80 -4.83
N THR A 134 -10.56 0.61 -4.22
CA THR A 134 -10.23 1.10 -2.88
C THR A 134 -9.05 2.06 -2.99
N TYR A 135 -9.22 3.25 -2.43
CA TYR A 135 -8.18 4.27 -2.30
C TYR A 135 -7.84 4.48 -0.83
N ALA A 136 -6.56 4.68 -0.52
CA ALA A 136 -6.13 5.06 0.82
C ALA A 136 -4.96 6.04 0.78
N VAL A 137 -4.89 6.90 1.79
CA VAL A 137 -3.79 7.86 1.95
C VAL A 137 -2.95 7.48 3.16
N VAL A 138 -1.65 7.33 2.94
CA VAL A 138 -0.64 7.05 3.96
C VAL A 138 0.45 8.11 3.88
N SER A 139 0.86 8.65 5.02
CA SER A 139 2.04 9.52 5.09
C SER A 139 3.19 8.88 5.84
N ILE A 140 4.40 9.27 5.47
CA ILE A 140 5.66 8.77 6.01
C ILE A 140 6.54 9.99 6.30
N SER A 141 7.00 10.10 7.55
CA SER A 141 7.96 11.12 7.98
C SER A 141 9.07 10.49 8.82
N ARG A 142 10.25 11.11 8.85
CA ARG A 142 11.34 10.63 9.70
C ARG A 142 11.09 11.03 11.15
N GLN A 143 11.44 10.15 12.09
CA GLN A 143 11.28 10.39 13.52
C GLN A 143 12.21 11.49 14.06
N ASP A 144 13.34 11.71 13.40
CA ASP A 144 14.28 12.78 13.72
C ASP A 144 13.86 14.16 13.15
N SER A 145 12.67 14.23 12.54
CA SER A 145 12.11 15.41 11.89
C SER A 145 12.92 15.93 10.70
N SER A 146 13.91 15.19 10.20
CA SER A 146 14.54 15.53 8.92
C SER A 146 13.57 15.26 7.76
N PRO A 147 13.60 16.09 6.70
CA PRO A 147 12.62 15.99 5.63
C PRO A 147 12.82 14.70 4.82
N MET A 148 11.72 14.11 4.39
CA MET A 148 11.73 13.13 3.31
C MET A 148 12.34 13.77 2.04
N PRO A 149 13.14 13.04 1.25
CA PRO A 149 13.73 13.60 0.04
C PRO A 149 12.65 13.98 -0.98
N ASP A 150 12.69 15.21 -1.50
CA ASP A 150 11.87 15.62 -2.64
C ASP A 150 12.27 14.90 -3.93
N THR A 151 11.38 14.86 -4.92
CA THR A 151 11.57 14.17 -6.22
C THR A 151 12.79 14.63 -7.00
N SER A 152 13.26 15.86 -6.78
CA SER A 152 14.47 16.43 -7.39
C SER A 152 15.77 16.05 -6.66
N SER A 153 15.67 15.45 -5.47
CA SER A 153 16.81 15.06 -4.65
C SER A 153 17.48 13.79 -5.18
N PRO A 154 18.83 13.70 -5.19
CA PRO A 154 19.52 12.44 -5.50
C PRO A 154 19.24 11.33 -4.48
N GLU A 155 18.72 11.66 -3.30
CA GLU A 155 18.32 10.70 -2.26
C GLU A 155 16.90 10.15 -2.50
N TYR A 156 16.13 10.75 -3.41
CA TYR A 156 14.78 10.30 -3.75
C TYR A 156 14.78 8.85 -4.28
N GLY A 157 13.85 8.05 -3.77
CA GLY A 157 13.67 6.65 -4.18
C GLY A 157 14.78 5.69 -3.73
N LYS A 158 15.80 6.13 -2.97
CA LYS A 158 16.78 5.21 -2.37
C LYS A 158 16.17 4.33 -1.29
N GLU A 159 15.19 4.87 -0.58
CA GLU A 159 14.36 4.14 0.36
C GLU A 159 13.09 3.70 -0.36
N SER A 160 12.77 2.41 -0.25
CA SER A 160 11.55 1.85 -0.78
C SER A 160 10.51 1.76 0.32
N PHE A 161 9.27 2.04 -0.04
CA PHE A 161 8.11 1.74 0.79
C PHE A 161 7.16 0.91 -0.07
N LEU A 162 6.58 -0.14 0.50
CA LEU A 162 5.54 -0.95 -0.11
C LEU A 162 4.32 -0.88 0.79
N ILE A 163 3.22 -0.37 0.24
CA ILE A 163 1.96 -0.14 0.96
C ILE A 163 0.89 -0.97 0.28
N SER A 164 0.17 -1.78 1.04
CA SER A 164 -0.80 -2.70 0.48
C SER A 164 -1.92 -3.02 1.46
N PRO A 165 -3.17 -3.13 0.99
CA PRO A 165 -4.14 -3.90 1.73
C PRO A 165 -3.69 -5.37 1.80
N LEU A 166 -3.89 -6.02 2.94
CA LEU A 166 -3.70 -7.46 3.10
C LEU A 166 -4.97 -8.09 3.68
N ILE A 167 -5.28 -9.32 3.26
CA ILE A 167 -6.53 -10.00 3.64
C ILE A 167 -6.23 -11.10 4.65
N LYS A 168 -6.90 -11.09 5.80
CA LYS A 168 -6.79 -12.18 6.78
C LYS A 168 -7.16 -13.52 6.12
N GLY A 169 -6.35 -14.54 6.38
CA GLY A 169 -6.47 -15.87 5.77
C GLY A 169 -5.74 -16.00 4.44
N GLN A 170 -5.21 -14.92 3.87
CA GLN A 170 -4.38 -14.95 2.67
C GLN A 170 -2.93 -14.61 2.99
N LYS A 171 -1.99 -15.24 2.28
CA LYS A 171 -0.56 -14.98 2.50
C LYS A 171 -0.18 -13.62 1.89
N PRO A 172 0.58 -12.76 2.60
CA PRO A 172 0.94 -11.43 2.10
C PRO A 172 1.67 -11.43 0.75
N TRP A 173 2.45 -12.46 0.45
CA TRP A 173 3.17 -12.61 -0.83
C TRP A 173 2.31 -13.20 -1.96
N GLN A 174 1.06 -13.58 -1.70
CA GLN A 174 0.13 -14.10 -2.71
C GLN A 174 -0.99 -13.10 -3.01
N VAL A 175 -1.52 -12.44 -1.98
CA VAL A 175 -2.61 -11.47 -2.10
C VAL A 175 -2.17 -10.15 -1.50
N ASN A 176 -1.84 -9.20 -2.38
CA ASN A 176 -1.41 -7.85 -2.07
C ASN A 176 -1.71 -6.90 -3.25
N ILE A 177 -1.32 -5.63 -3.11
CA ILE A 177 -1.57 -4.56 -4.06
C ILE A 177 -1.14 -4.89 -5.50
N MET A 178 -0.04 -5.63 -5.68
CA MET A 178 0.44 -6.03 -7.02
C MET A 178 -0.50 -7.03 -7.67
N SER A 179 -1.00 -8.01 -6.91
CA SER A 179 -2.00 -8.96 -7.41
C SER A 179 -3.38 -8.33 -7.61
N MET A 180 -3.68 -7.25 -6.87
CA MET A 180 -5.00 -6.60 -6.82
C MET A 180 -5.11 -5.39 -7.74
N ASN A 181 -4.45 -5.45 -8.91
CA ASN A 181 -4.43 -4.38 -9.92
C ASN A 181 -4.16 -2.99 -9.32
N GLY A 182 -3.23 -2.94 -8.38
CA GLY A 182 -2.99 -1.76 -7.57
C GLY A 182 -1.77 -0.97 -7.97
N GLY A 183 -1.77 0.29 -7.55
CA GLY A 183 -0.73 1.27 -7.84
C GLY A 183 -0.71 2.36 -6.79
N TYR A 184 0.15 3.35 -6.97
CA TYR A 184 0.16 4.52 -6.11
C TYR A 184 0.60 5.77 -6.86
N GLN A 185 0.13 6.91 -6.36
CA GLN A 185 0.69 8.22 -6.63
C GLN A 185 1.42 8.71 -5.38
N GLU A 186 2.48 9.49 -5.58
CA GLU A 186 3.33 9.97 -4.49
C GLU A 186 3.57 11.48 -4.62
N ILE A 187 3.57 12.15 -3.48
CA ILE A 187 3.92 13.56 -3.38
C ILE A 187 4.70 13.79 -2.08
N VAL A 188 5.72 14.65 -2.13
CA VAL A 188 6.43 15.13 -0.94
C VAL A 188 6.04 16.59 -0.70
N ARG A 189 5.55 16.89 0.50
CA ARG A 189 5.14 18.24 0.92
C ARG A 189 5.56 18.47 2.36
N ASP A 190 6.17 19.62 2.63
CA ASP A 190 6.67 20.01 3.95
C ASP A 190 7.58 18.95 4.60
N GLY A 191 8.38 18.27 3.78
CA GLY A 191 9.28 17.20 4.24
C GLY A 191 8.58 15.89 4.62
N ILE A 192 7.31 15.71 4.25
CA ILE A 192 6.52 14.52 4.51
C ILE A 192 6.16 13.87 3.17
N MET A 193 6.40 12.57 3.05
CA MET A 193 5.99 11.78 1.90
C MET A 193 4.55 11.33 2.09
N TYR A 194 3.69 11.55 1.11
CA TYR A 194 2.32 11.06 1.07
C TYR A 194 2.17 10.12 -0.12
N ARG A 195 1.51 8.98 0.12
CA ARG A 195 1.14 8.01 -0.90
C ARG A 195 -0.36 7.82 -0.91
N LEU A 196 -0.94 8.09 -2.08
CA LEU A 196 -2.31 7.73 -2.41
C LEU A 196 -2.23 6.40 -3.16
N ILE A 197 -2.62 5.32 -2.49
CA ILE A 197 -2.64 3.98 -3.07
C ILE A 197 -4.01 3.69 -3.65
N GLU A 198 -4.06 2.92 -4.73
CA GLU A 198 -5.28 2.38 -5.32
C GLU A 198 -5.16 0.87 -5.57
N CYS A 199 -6.27 0.15 -5.51
CA CYS A 199 -6.37 -1.28 -5.84
C CYS A 199 -7.82 -1.68 -6.07
N ASP A 200 -8.04 -2.94 -6.41
CA ASP A 200 -9.38 -3.53 -6.46
C ASP A 200 -10.12 -3.41 -5.11
N GLY A 201 -11.44 -3.27 -5.17
CA GLY A 201 -12.30 -3.03 -4.02
C GLY A 201 -12.15 -4.09 -2.92
N VAL A 202 -11.72 -3.66 -1.73
CA VAL A 202 -11.46 -4.57 -0.59
C VAL A 202 -12.67 -4.80 0.30
N GLU A 203 -13.76 -4.05 0.12
CA GLU A 203 -14.96 -4.14 0.97
C GLU A 203 -15.65 -5.51 0.91
N MET A 204 -15.49 -6.26 -0.18
CA MET A 204 -15.99 -7.63 -0.28
C MET A 204 -15.41 -8.57 0.80
N PHE A 205 -14.24 -8.24 1.35
CA PHE A 205 -13.56 -8.99 2.42
C PHE A 205 -13.85 -8.48 3.84
N ALA A 206 -14.79 -7.54 4.02
CA ALA A 206 -15.02 -6.88 5.30
C ALA A 206 -15.42 -7.84 6.45
N ASP A 207 -15.89 -9.06 6.16
CA ASP A 207 -16.20 -10.10 7.15
C ASP A 207 -14.97 -10.89 7.64
N ARG A 208 -13.86 -10.90 6.88
CA ARG A 208 -12.64 -11.66 7.19
C ARG A 208 -11.68 -10.91 8.09
N GLY A 209 -11.60 -9.59 7.92
CA GLY A 209 -10.54 -8.75 8.46
C GLY A 209 -9.56 -8.37 7.36
N VAL A 210 -9.41 -7.06 7.18
CA VAL A 210 -8.52 -6.46 6.18
C VAL A 210 -7.55 -5.56 6.91
N TYR A 211 -6.31 -5.56 6.46
CA TYR A 211 -5.24 -4.76 7.03
C TYR A 211 -4.69 -3.79 6.00
N MET A 212 -4.07 -2.70 6.44
CA MET A 212 -3.14 -1.92 5.62
C MET A 212 -1.73 -2.18 6.13
N ALA A 213 -0.86 -2.73 5.29
CA ALA A 213 0.50 -3.04 5.65
C ALA A 213 1.49 -2.09 4.98
N VAL A 214 2.53 -1.68 5.71
CA VAL A 214 3.65 -0.89 5.18
C VAL A 214 4.95 -1.64 5.45
N SER A 215 5.76 -1.80 4.41
CA SER A 215 7.08 -2.43 4.46
C SER A 215 8.13 -1.54 3.80
N SER A 216 9.40 -1.67 4.19
CA SER A 216 10.52 -1.12 3.41
C SER A 216 11.12 -2.13 2.41
N ASP A 217 10.53 -3.32 2.30
CA ASP A 217 10.96 -4.33 1.34
C ASP A 217 10.40 -4.06 -0.06
N ALA A 218 11.12 -4.56 -1.07
CA ALA A 218 10.61 -4.57 -2.44
C ALA A 218 9.37 -5.47 -2.62
N PHE A 219 9.25 -6.53 -1.81
CA PHE A 219 8.15 -7.50 -1.85
C PHE A 219 7.76 -7.95 -0.45
N TYR A 220 6.48 -8.23 -0.22
CA TYR A 220 6.03 -8.86 1.03
C TYR A 220 6.66 -10.24 1.18
N ASN A 221 7.16 -10.53 2.38
CA ASN A 221 7.90 -11.75 2.67
C ASN A 221 7.80 -12.11 4.17
N ASN A 222 8.31 -13.29 4.54
CA ASN A 222 8.31 -13.80 5.91
C ASN A 222 9.43 -13.24 6.82
N GLN A 223 10.27 -12.33 6.29
CA GLN A 223 11.29 -11.62 7.05
C GLN A 223 10.70 -10.37 7.72
N SER A 224 9.70 -9.74 7.11
CA SER A 224 9.05 -8.55 7.68
C SER A 224 7.69 -8.82 8.28
N PHE A 225 6.96 -9.86 7.83
CA PHE A 225 5.63 -10.19 8.35
C PHE A 225 5.55 -11.63 8.84
N VAL A 226 4.76 -11.83 9.89
CA VAL A 226 4.35 -13.15 10.36
C VAL A 226 2.94 -13.42 9.86
N TYR A 227 2.79 -14.55 9.17
CA TYR A 227 1.49 -15.12 8.82
C TYR A 227 1.27 -16.36 9.66
N ASP A 228 0.20 -16.37 10.45
CA ASP A 228 -0.21 -17.51 11.25
C ASP A 228 -1.09 -18.43 10.37
N GLU A 229 -0.57 -19.62 10.03
CA GLU A 229 -1.25 -20.56 9.12
C GLU A 229 -2.55 -21.13 9.73
N ASP A 230 -2.70 -21.16 11.06
CA ASP A 230 -3.88 -21.72 11.73
C ASP A 230 -5.04 -20.71 11.78
N THR A 231 -4.73 -19.43 11.99
CA THR A 231 -5.71 -18.37 12.23
C THR A 231 -5.85 -17.40 11.05
N GLY A 232 -4.89 -17.41 10.11
CA GLY A 232 -4.80 -16.49 8.99
C GLY A 232 -4.40 -15.06 9.38
N VAL A 233 -4.04 -14.81 10.64
CA VAL A 233 -3.66 -13.48 11.13
C VAL A 233 -2.32 -13.06 10.55
N ILE A 234 -2.23 -11.79 10.14
CA ILE A 234 -0.99 -11.17 9.69
C ILE A 234 -0.56 -10.17 10.76
N SER A 235 0.73 -10.20 11.13
CA SER A 235 1.30 -9.28 12.11
C SER A 235 2.72 -8.83 11.73
N PRO A 236 3.18 -7.66 12.20
CA PRO A 236 4.56 -7.26 12.04
C PRO A 236 5.49 -8.24 12.72
N LYS A 237 6.66 -8.52 12.12
CA LYS A 237 7.69 -9.30 12.79
C LYS A 237 8.48 -8.42 13.75
N VAL A 238 8.60 -8.84 15.01
CA VAL A 238 9.24 -8.07 16.10
C VAL A 238 10.67 -7.63 15.77
N ASP A 239 11.43 -8.49 15.09
CA ASP A 239 12.84 -8.24 14.74
C ASP A 239 13.03 -7.96 13.23
N ALA A 240 12.00 -7.46 12.54
CA ALA A 240 12.11 -7.08 11.14
C ALA A 240 13.22 -6.02 10.96
N LYS A 241 13.99 -6.14 9.87
CA LYS A 241 14.91 -5.07 9.46
C LYS A 241 14.13 -4.07 8.62
N GLY A 242 14.18 -2.80 8.98
CA GLY A 242 13.44 -1.75 8.29
C GLY A 242 12.01 -1.59 8.82
N ILE A 243 11.09 -1.16 7.96
CA ILE A 243 9.70 -0.92 8.33
C ILE A 243 8.90 -2.20 8.23
N SER A 244 8.14 -2.50 9.27
CA SER A 244 7.07 -3.48 9.26
C SER A 244 5.92 -2.95 10.10
N VAL A 245 4.81 -2.63 9.44
CA VAL A 245 3.63 -2.01 10.06
C VAL A 245 2.38 -2.69 9.52
N VAL A 246 1.40 -2.89 10.40
CA VAL A 246 0.06 -3.41 10.07
C VAL A 246 -0.97 -2.57 10.82
N PHE A 247 -1.88 -1.94 10.08
CA PHE A 247 -3.08 -1.29 10.61
C PHE A 247 -4.29 -2.20 10.37
N ASP A 248 -5.22 -2.29 11.32
CA ASP A 248 -6.54 -2.86 11.07
C ASP A 248 -7.40 -1.87 10.27
N LEU A 249 -8.05 -2.34 9.19
CA LEU A 249 -9.02 -1.53 8.45
C LEU A 249 -10.43 -1.77 9.01
N PRO A 250 -11.10 -0.75 9.57
CA PRO A 250 -12.41 -0.90 10.20
C PRO A 250 -13.54 -0.85 9.16
N LEU A 251 -13.49 -1.75 8.16
CA LEU A 251 -14.48 -1.83 7.10
C LEU A 251 -15.87 -2.20 7.64
N ASP A 252 -16.93 -1.65 7.02
CA ASP A 252 -18.29 -2.02 7.35
C ASP A 252 -18.59 -3.46 6.91
N LYS A 253 -18.78 -4.35 7.88
CA LYS A 253 -19.11 -5.76 7.64
C LYS A 253 -20.39 -5.95 6.83
N SER A 254 -21.30 -4.96 6.81
CA SER A 254 -22.51 -5.02 5.99
C SER A 254 -22.23 -4.98 4.48
N LYS A 255 -21.05 -4.49 4.09
CA LYS A 255 -20.59 -4.44 2.70
C LYS A 255 -19.81 -5.68 2.27
N ALA A 256 -19.60 -6.64 3.17
CA ALA A 256 -18.94 -7.90 2.85
C ALA A 256 -19.77 -8.71 1.84
N ASP A 257 -19.11 -9.37 0.90
CA ASP A 257 -19.71 -10.30 -0.03
C ASP A 257 -18.82 -11.56 -0.10
N PRO A 258 -19.09 -12.58 0.73
CA PRO A 258 -18.26 -13.77 0.79
C PRO A 258 -18.19 -14.53 -0.54
N ALA A 259 -19.27 -14.53 -1.33
CA ALA A 259 -19.31 -15.23 -2.60
C ALA A 259 -18.46 -14.50 -3.65
N LYS A 260 -18.55 -13.17 -3.72
CA LYS A 260 -17.69 -12.34 -4.58
C LYS A 260 -16.22 -12.45 -4.15
N ALA A 261 -15.94 -12.41 -2.85
CA ALA A 261 -14.60 -12.58 -2.29
C ALA A 261 -13.97 -13.93 -2.65
N ASP A 262 -14.72 -15.03 -2.53
CA ASP A 262 -14.23 -16.37 -2.89
C ASP A 262 -13.99 -16.50 -4.40
N ALA A 263 -14.90 -16.00 -5.23
CA ALA A 263 -14.74 -16.01 -6.68
C ALA A 263 -13.50 -15.20 -7.10
N TYR A 264 -13.33 -14.01 -6.53
CA TYR A 264 -12.17 -13.14 -6.77
C TYR A 264 -10.86 -13.83 -6.39
N LEU A 265 -10.77 -14.42 -5.19
CA LEU A 265 -9.57 -15.12 -4.76
C LEU A 265 -9.27 -16.37 -5.61
N GLN A 266 -10.31 -17.10 -6.04
CA GLN A 266 -10.12 -18.23 -6.95
C GLN A 266 -9.57 -17.78 -8.30
N GLU A 267 -10.00 -16.64 -8.82
CA GLU A 267 -9.47 -16.09 -10.06
C GLU A 267 -8.02 -15.61 -9.88
N LEU A 268 -7.76 -14.84 -8.83
CA LEU A 268 -6.45 -14.27 -8.50
C LEU A 268 -5.38 -15.35 -8.25
N LEU A 269 -5.76 -16.47 -7.61
CA LEU A 269 -4.86 -17.56 -7.23
C LEU A 269 -4.86 -18.73 -8.23
N LYS A 270 -5.53 -18.60 -9.39
CA LYS A 270 -5.44 -19.62 -10.43
C LYS A 270 -3.99 -19.73 -10.90
N GLU A 271 -3.41 -20.92 -10.74
CA GLU A 271 -2.16 -21.23 -11.41
C GLU A 271 -2.36 -21.09 -12.92
N PRO A 272 -1.45 -20.42 -13.64
CA PRO A 272 -1.53 -20.34 -15.09
C PRO A 272 -1.53 -21.78 -15.65
N SER A 273 -2.47 -22.07 -16.55
CA SER A 273 -2.49 -23.36 -17.25
C SER A 273 -1.16 -23.58 -17.95
N VAL A 274 -0.72 -24.85 -18.07
CA VAL A 274 0.57 -25.23 -18.67
C VAL A 274 0.73 -24.73 -20.12
N ASP A 275 -0.38 -24.41 -20.80
CA ASP A 275 -0.37 -23.79 -22.13
C ASP A 275 0.01 -22.28 -22.12
N THR A 276 -0.05 -21.63 -20.95
CA THR A 276 0.33 -20.23 -20.70
C THR A 276 1.66 -20.10 -19.93
N ALA A 277 2.31 -21.22 -19.59
CA ALA A 277 3.56 -21.25 -18.84
C ALA A 277 4.77 -20.64 -19.59
N ASN A 278 4.62 -20.33 -20.88
CA ASN A 278 5.61 -19.58 -21.66
C ASN A 278 5.44 -18.06 -21.60
N GLU A 279 4.36 -17.54 -21.01
CA GLU A 279 4.07 -16.09 -20.97
C GLU A 279 4.21 -15.48 -19.56
N GLY A 280 4.02 -16.26 -18.49
CA GLY A 280 4.13 -15.74 -17.10
C GLY A 280 5.56 -15.38 -16.66
N GLY A 281 6.56 -16.17 -17.05
CA GLY A 281 7.98 -15.78 -16.85
C GLY A 281 8.45 -14.73 -17.85
N ALA A 282 7.70 -14.53 -18.94
CA ALA A 282 7.98 -13.50 -19.93
C ALA A 282 7.44 -12.14 -19.48
N LEU A 283 6.32 -12.06 -18.75
CA LEU A 283 5.73 -10.80 -18.26
C LEU A 283 6.55 -10.12 -17.16
N GLU A 284 7.02 -10.84 -16.13
CA GLU A 284 7.89 -10.25 -15.10
C GLU A 284 9.26 -9.87 -15.68
N ALA A 285 9.78 -10.68 -16.61
CA ALA A 285 10.99 -10.36 -17.34
C ALA A 285 10.78 -9.19 -18.30
N GLU A 286 9.64 -9.10 -18.98
CA GLU A 286 9.26 -8.00 -19.88
C GLU A 286 9.02 -6.71 -19.10
N GLU A 287 8.41 -6.73 -17.92
CA GLU A 287 8.20 -5.54 -17.10
C GLU A 287 9.51 -5.05 -16.50
N ALA A 288 10.37 -5.95 -16.01
CA ALA A 288 11.72 -5.61 -15.58
C ALA A 288 12.58 -5.12 -16.76
N GLU A 289 12.44 -5.75 -17.92
CA GLU A 289 13.09 -5.33 -19.17
C GLU A 289 12.55 -3.99 -19.64
N LEU A 290 11.25 -3.73 -19.54
CA LEU A 290 10.59 -2.49 -19.92
C LEU A 290 10.99 -1.36 -18.98
N ALA A 291 11.02 -1.60 -17.67
CA ALA A 291 11.52 -0.64 -16.68
C ALA A 291 13.00 -0.33 -16.90
N ASN A 292 13.82 -1.35 -17.15
CA ASN A 292 15.24 -1.18 -17.51
C ASN A 292 15.37 -0.43 -18.85
N LYS A 293 14.52 -0.72 -19.83
CA LYS A 293 14.48 -0.06 -21.13
C LYS A 293 14.07 1.40 -21.00
N PHE A 294 13.06 1.74 -20.19
CA PHE A 294 12.71 3.12 -19.89
C PHE A 294 13.82 3.85 -19.13
N ALA A 295 14.51 3.19 -18.19
CA ALA A 295 15.67 3.76 -17.51
C ALA A 295 16.84 4.01 -18.48
N GLN A 296 17.07 3.12 -19.45
CA GLN A 296 18.06 3.31 -20.51
C GLN A 296 17.65 4.42 -21.48
N LEU A 297 16.38 4.49 -21.89
CA LEU A 297 15.85 5.55 -22.74
C LEU A 297 15.97 6.92 -22.06
N LYS A 298 15.73 7.02 -20.74
CA LYS A 298 15.94 8.26 -19.98
C LYS A 298 17.39 8.74 -20.05
N LYS A 299 18.37 7.83 -20.04
CA LYS A 299 19.80 8.18 -20.18
C LYS A 299 20.16 8.72 -21.57
N ARG A 300 19.34 8.45 -22.59
CA ARG A 300 19.55 8.92 -23.97
C ARG A 300 18.99 10.33 -24.21
N ILE A 301 18.16 10.85 -23.30
CA ILE A 301 17.54 12.18 -23.44
C ILE A 301 18.58 13.31 -23.64
N PRO A 302 19.69 13.37 -22.88
CA PRO A 302 20.68 14.45 -23.05
C PRO A 302 21.35 14.46 -24.43
N ASP A 303 21.54 13.29 -25.03
CA ASP A 303 22.19 13.10 -26.34
C ASP A 303 21.18 12.97 -27.49
N GLY A 304 19.87 12.97 -27.17
CA GLY A 304 18.78 12.78 -28.12
C GLY A 304 18.62 13.98 -29.05
N LYS A 305 18.13 13.72 -30.27
CA LYS A 305 17.98 14.77 -31.28
C LYS A 305 16.62 15.45 -31.12
N VAL A 306 16.63 16.73 -30.74
CA VAL A 306 15.42 17.56 -30.70
C VAL A 306 14.83 17.68 -32.11
N ILE A 307 13.52 17.44 -32.24
CA ILE A 307 12.77 17.67 -33.47
C ILE A 307 12.38 19.15 -33.53
N PRO A 308 12.99 19.98 -34.40
CA PRO A 308 12.83 21.43 -34.33
C PRO A 308 11.38 21.90 -34.47
N GLU A 309 10.59 21.23 -35.32
CA GLU A 309 9.20 21.58 -35.60
C GLU A 309 8.26 21.27 -34.43
N SER A 310 8.71 20.47 -33.47
CA SER A 310 7.96 20.17 -32.25
C SER A 310 8.13 21.23 -31.17
N VAL A 311 9.13 22.11 -31.29
CA VAL A 311 9.43 23.12 -30.28
C VAL A 311 8.42 24.25 -30.41
N LYS A 312 7.50 24.34 -29.45
CA LYS A 312 6.51 25.43 -29.43
C LYS A 312 5.98 25.72 -28.05
N GLU A 313 5.55 26.97 -27.87
CA GLU A 313 4.84 27.43 -26.69
C GLU A 313 3.55 26.64 -26.51
N VAL A 314 3.25 26.29 -25.27
CA VAL A 314 2.04 25.56 -24.92
C VAL A 314 0.84 26.51 -24.84
N THR A 315 -0.36 25.98 -25.03
CA THR A 315 -1.58 26.72 -24.71
C THR A 315 -2.16 26.25 -23.38
N TYR A 316 -3.06 27.03 -22.80
CA TYR A 316 -3.75 26.67 -21.56
C TYR A 316 -5.24 26.53 -21.81
N ASP A 317 -5.88 25.54 -21.19
CA ASP A 317 -7.34 25.49 -21.17
C ASP A 317 -7.92 26.42 -20.10
N ASP A 318 -9.25 26.42 -20.00
CA ASP A 318 -10.02 27.17 -19.01
C ASP A 318 -9.71 26.79 -17.55
N LYS A 319 -9.04 25.65 -17.33
CA LYS A 319 -8.60 25.16 -16.03
C LYS A 319 -7.12 25.44 -15.75
N GLY A 320 -6.42 26.09 -16.67
CA GLY A 320 -4.99 26.37 -16.55
C GLY A 320 -4.08 25.17 -16.81
N LEU A 321 -4.61 24.08 -17.39
CA LEU A 321 -3.78 22.95 -17.78
C LEU A 321 -3.07 23.24 -19.10
N ILE A 322 -1.82 22.83 -19.17
CA ILE A 322 -1.01 22.86 -20.39
C ILE A 322 -1.65 21.93 -21.41
N ASN A 323 -1.94 22.46 -22.58
CA ASN A 323 -2.26 21.70 -23.78
C ASN A 323 -1.07 21.78 -24.73
N TYR A 324 -0.45 20.63 -24.96
CA TYR A 324 0.60 20.48 -25.95
C TYR A 324 0.19 19.42 -26.96
N GLU A 325 0.30 19.76 -28.24
CA GLU A 325 -0.05 18.85 -29.34
C GLU A 325 1.10 18.79 -30.35
N TYR A 326 1.55 17.62 -30.77
CA TYR A 326 2.47 17.51 -31.91
C TYR A 326 2.24 16.18 -32.62
N ASN A 327 1.82 16.24 -33.89
CA ASN A 327 1.24 15.10 -34.63
C ASN A 327 0.10 14.46 -33.80
N ASP A 328 0.06 13.13 -33.69
CA ASP A 328 -0.98 12.41 -32.93
C ASP A 328 -0.79 12.46 -31.40
N ARG A 329 0.17 13.25 -30.89
CA ARG A 329 0.44 13.37 -29.45
C ARG A 329 -0.29 14.56 -28.88
N ILE A 330 -1.22 14.31 -27.97
CA ILE A 330 -1.91 15.34 -27.19
C ILE A 330 -1.60 15.09 -25.72
N VAL A 331 -1.07 16.10 -25.04
CA VAL A 331 -0.79 16.06 -23.59
C VAL A 331 -1.52 17.20 -22.90
N LYS A 332 -2.26 16.82 -21.86
CA LYS A 332 -2.91 17.74 -20.92
C LYS A 332 -2.32 17.53 -19.54
N ILE A 333 -1.63 18.53 -19.01
CA ILE A 333 -0.89 18.37 -17.74
C ILE A 333 -0.84 19.68 -16.96
N SER A 334 -0.87 19.59 -15.64
CA SER A 334 -0.68 20.77 -14.79
C SER A 334 0.77 21.26 -14.88
N PRO A 335 1.03 22.58 -14.99
CA PRO A 335 2.38 23.14 -14.86
C PRO A 335 3.10 22.67 -13.58
N ASP A 336 2.36 22.48 -12.48
CA ASP A 336 2.92 22.11 -11.18
C ASP A 336 3.42 20.65 -11.12
N MET A 337 2.98 19.81 -12.06
CA MET A 337 3.52 18.44 -12.23
C MET A 337 4.80 18.41 -13.07
N LEU A 338 5.08 19.50 -13.80
CA LEU A 338 6.25 19.61 -14.67
C LEU A 338 7.37 20.42 -14.01
N PHE A 339 7.01 21.40 -13.19
CA PHE A 339 7.93 22.36 -12.60
C PHE A 339 7.51 22.65 -11.16
N ALA A 340 8.49 22.69 -10.25
CA ALA A 340 8.32 23.26 -8.93
C ALA A 340 7.95 24.75 -8.99
N GLU A 341 7.45 25.30 -7.88
CA GLU A 341 7.10 26.71 -7.77
C GLU A 341 8.32 27.59 -8.06
N GLY A 342 8.20 28.48 -9.04
CA GLY A 342 9.28 29.36 -9.50
C GLY A 342 10.42 28.68 -10.25
N GLN A 343 10.34 27.38 -10.57
CA GLN A 343 11.36 26.68 -11.35
C GLN A 343 11.40 27.21 -12.78
N THR A 344 12.57 27.70 -13.19
CA THR A 344 12.93 27.95 -14.59
C THR A 344 13.87 26.85 -15.09
N GLY A 345 13.92 26.62 -16.40
CA GLY A 345 14.71 25.54 -16.99
C GLY A 345 13.86 24.37 -17.46
N LEU A 346 14.50 23.19 -17.57
CA LEU A 346 13.84 21.96 -18.03
C LEU A 346 12.92 21.39 -16.95
N SER A 347 11.83 20.74 -17.39
CA SER A 347 10.87 20.07 -16.52
C SER A 347 11.46 18.82 -15.83
N ASP A 348 11.01 18.56 -14.61
CA ASP A 348 11.43 17.41 -13.80
C ASP A 348 10.84 16.10 -14.33
N ALA A 349 9.61 16.19 -14.85
CA ALA A 349 8.94 15.08 -15.52
C ALA A 349 9.22 15.10 -17.03
N VAL A 350 9.46 13.91 -17.59
CA VAL A 350 9.61 13.66 -19.03
C VAL A 350 8.73 12.48 -19.41
N ASN A 351 7.86 12.68 -20.40
CA ASN A 351 6.99 11.63 -20.91
C ASN A 351 7.70 10.91 -22.06
N ILE A 352 7.94 9.60 -21.93
CA ILE A 352 8.56 8.79 -23.00
C ILE A 352 7.47 7.93 -23.62
N SER A 353 7.35 7.97 -24.94
CA SER A 353 6.40 7.18 -25.70
C SER A 353 6.97 6.73 -27.03
N GLY A 354 6.58 5.54 -27.48
CA GLY A 354 7.08 4.90 -28.70
C GLY A 354 7.02 3.38 -28.65
N GLY A 355 7.32 2.74 -29.79
CA GLY A 355 7.28 1.28 -29.98
C GLY A 355 8.14 0.86 -31.16
N GLU A 356 8.48 -0.44 -31.25
CA GLU A 356 9.26 -1.04 -32.35
C GLU A 356 10.58 -0.32 -32.68
N GLY A 357 11.29 0.16 -31.64
CA GLY A 357 12.58 0.82 -31.81
C GLY A 357 12.52 2.28 -32.25
N ASN A 358 11.32 2.89 -32.24
CA ASN A 358 11.12 4.33 -32.44
C ASN A 358 10.61 4.98 -31.15
N TYR A 359 11.52 5.49 -30.33
CA TYR A 359 11.19 6.12 -29.05
C TYR A 359 11.39 7.63 -29.08
N MET A 360 10.49 8.37 -28.44
CA MET A 360 10.62 9.81 -28.30
C MET A 360 10.25 10.26 -26.89
N ALA A 361 10.97 11.27 -26.39
CA ALA A 361 10.67 11.95 -25.15
C ALA A 361 9.99 13.30 -25.41
N LEU A 362 8.94 13.61 -24.66
CA LEU A 362 8.37 14.94 -24.54
C LEU A 362 8.87 15.58 -23.25
N GLN A 363 9.57 16.69 -23.39
CA GLN A 363 10.12 17.48 -22.29
C GLN A 363 9.63 18.93 -22.41
N PHE A 364 9.43 19.58 -21.28
CA PHE A 364 9.03 20.98 -21.22
C PHE A 364 10.17 21.86 -20.70
N TYR A 365 10.12 23.13 -21.05
CA TYR A 365 11.03 24.17 -20.56
C TYR A 365 10.22 25.38 -20.13
N ARG A 366 10.51 25.94 -18.95
CA ARG A 366 9.94 27.21 -18.48
C ARG A 366 11.02 28.28 -18.51
N ASP A 367 10.75 29.42 -19.16
CA ASP A 367 11.68 30.54 -19.20
C ASP A 367 11.53 31.49 -17.99
N GLU A 368 12.34 32.54 -17.92
CA GLU A 368 12.32 33.53 -16.84
C GLU A 368 11.04 34.42 -16.82
N HIS A 369 10.20 34.32 -17.84
CA HIS A 369 8.93 35.04 -17.98
C HIS A 369 7.71 34.11 -17.80
N ASP A 370 7.91 32.92 -17.22
CA ASP A 370 6.91 31.85 -17.04
C ASP A 370 6.32 31.29 -18.34
N VAL A 371 6.97 31.52 -19.49
CA VAL A 371 6.54 30.94 -20.77
C VAL A 371 7.01 29.49 -20.83
N ILE A 372 6.06 28.57 -21.04
CA ILE A 372 6.34 27.13 -21.12
C ILE A 372 6.36 26.69 -22.59
N THR A 373 7.44 26.03 -22.98
CA THR A 373 7.64 25.45 -24.30
C THR A 373 7.76 23.94 -24.20
N GLY A 374 7.00 23.20 -25.00
CA GLY A 374 7.18 21.75 -25.16
C GLY A 374 8.11 21.43 -26.32
N LYS A 375 8.91 20.36 -26.19
CA LYS A 375 9.75 19.82 -27.26
C LYS A 375 9.74 18.30 -27.27
N VAL A 376 9.78 17.72 -28.46
CA VAL A 376 9.95 16.28 -28.68
C VAL A 376 11.41 15.99 -29.04
N ILE A 377 11.96 14.97 -28.38
CA ILE A 377 13.33 14.50 -28.54
C ILE A 377 13.27 13.10 -29.11
N ASP A 378 13.87 12.91 -30.28
CA ASP A 378 14.08 11.59 -30.88
C ASP A 378 15.17 10.86 -30.07
N LEU A 379 14.82 9.69 -29.54
CA LEU A 379 15.68 8.85 -28.73
C LEU A 379 16.24 7.66 -29.51
N ASN A 380 16.21 7.67 -30.83
CA ASN A 380 16.69 6.56 -31.66
C ASN A 380 18.19 6.53 -31.90
#